data_AF-A0A1B0FFV1-F1
#
_entry.id   AF-A0A1B0FFV1-F1
#
_cell.length_a   1.000
_cell.length_b   1.000
_cell.length_c   1.000
_cell.angle_alpha   90.00
_cell.angle_beta   90.00
_cell.angle_gamma   90.00
#
_symmetry.space_group_name_H-M   'P 1'
#
loop_
_entity.id
_entity.type
_entity.pdbx_description
1 polymer ?
#
loop_
_entity_poly.entity_id
_entity_poly.type
_entity_poly.pdbx_seq_one_letter_code
_entity_poly.pdbx_strand_id
1 'polypeptide(L)'
;MFEADMKERKEGTVKLQDVDVVAVKALVDYIYSGIVTLTEENVEAVLSASDIFQIVWVKEECFQYLKNNLNRNNCFRVRKLADIHSCIELQNISHKYILDNFDDLIAEEGLVLLSFEEIKELIKNVQHVVKPEDSAYKAAINWVKHDLEKRKDHLGELMSQIRLPVVSTELLTNHIVAEPLLTEDQKCYKFVMEALTYQLKESSHQLTKVTQPHEKCETGKNIATKAFTCVLSAARGIV
;
A
#
# COMPACT_ATOMS: atom_id res chain seq x y z
N MET A 1 -12.57 4.33 40.29
CA MET A 1 -13.42 5.52 40.03
C MET A 1 -14.47 5.71 41.11
N PHE A 2 -15.29 4.69 41.42
CA PHE A 2 -16.42 4.83 42.36
C PHE A 2 -16.10 4.57 43.84
N GLU A 3 -14.95 3.97 44.15
CA GLU A 3 -14.55 3.64 45.53
C GLU A 3 -13.71 4.73 46.21
N ALA A 4 -12.97 5.53 45.43
CA ALA A 4 -12.09 6.59 45.93
C ALA A 4 -12.86 7.91 46.16
N ASP A 5 -12.27 8.85 46.93
CA ASP A 5 -12.86 10.19 47.17
C ASP A 5 -12.67 11.13 45.96
N MET A 6 -13.11 10.66 44.80
CA MET A 6 -13.05 11.37 43.52
C MET A 6 -14.35 12.15 43.26
N LYS A 7 -14.29 13.11 42.34
CA LYS A 7 -15.40 14.01 42.00
C LYS A 7 -16.65 13.24 41.57
N GLU A 8 -16.45 12.17 40.81
CA GLU A 8 -17.47 11.29 40.26
C GLU A 8 -18.29 10.60 41.36
N ARG A 9 -17.66 10.26 42.49
CA ARG A 9 -18.35 9.71 43.65
C ARG A 9 -19.24 10.76 44.31
N LYS A 10 -18.79 12.01 44.38
CA LYS A 10 -19.51 13.12 45.03
C LYS A 10 -20.69 13.61 44.20
N GLU A 11 -20.54 13.64 42.87
CA GLU A 11 -21.56 14.12 41.94
C GLU A 11 -22.55 13.02 41.52
N GLY A 12 -22.19 11.73 41.65
CA GLY A 12 -23.03 10.61 41.21
C GLY A 12 -23.19 10.51 39.69
N THR A 13 -22.46 11.31 38.92
CA THR A 13 -22.48 11.35 37.46
C THR A 13 -21.06 11.32 36.91
N VAL A 14 -20.86 10.59 35.81
CA VAL A 14 -19.58 10.54 35.09
C VAL A 14 -19.78 11.13 33.71
N LYS A 15 -18.95 12.11 33.33
CA LYS A 15 -18.91 12.64 31.97
C LYS A 15 -17.88 11.87 31.17
N LEU A 16 -18.33 11.14 30.17
CA LEU A 16 -17.47 10.46 29.20
C LEU A 16 -17.13 11.46 28.09
N GLN A 17 -15.83 11.67 27.85
CA GLN A 17 -15.32 12.50 26.76
C GLN A 17 -14.70 11.59 25.70
N ASP A 18 -14.80 11.98 24.44
CA ASP A 18 -14.18 11.28 23.30
C ASP A 18 -14.61 9.83 23.11
N VAL A 19 -15.83 9.48 23.52
CA VAL A 19 -16.44 8.17 23.27
C VAL A 19 -17.76 8.33 22.54
N ASP A 20 -17.97 7.47 21.54
CA ASP A 20 -19.22 7.43 20.78
C ASP A 20 -20.41 6.93 21.62
N VAL A 21 -21.54 7.62 21.50
CA VAL A 21 -22.75 7.32 22.30
C VAL A 21 -23.37 5.97 21.93
N VAL A 22 -23.32 5.58 20.65
CA VAL A 22 -23.83 4.29 20.17
C VAL A 22 -22.97 3.16 20.73
N ALA A 23 -21.65 3.34 20.75
CA ALA A 23 -20.72 2.38 21.35
C ALA A 23 -20.96 2.21 22.86
N VAL A 24 -21.07 3.31 23.62
CA VAL A 24 -21.35 3.25 25.06
C VAL A 24 -22.68 2.54 25.32
N LYS A 25 -23.72 2.87 24.54
CA LYS A 25 -25.03 2.23 24.67
C LYS A 25 -24.92 0.72 24.43
N ALA A 26 -24.24 0.28 23.36
CA ALA A 26 -24.05 -1.13 23.06
C ALA A 26 -23.30 -1.87 24.18
N LEU A 27 -22.30 -1.23 24.79
CA LEU A 27 -21.55 -1.80 25.92
C LEU A 27 -22.38 -1.89 27.19
N VAL A 28 -23.21 -0.88 27.50
CA VAL A 28 -24.14 -0.95 28.62
C VAL A 28 -25.17 -2.05 28.39
N ASP A 29 -25.78 -2.12 27.20
CA ASP A 29 -26.74 -3.16 26.85
C ASP A 29 -26.08 -4.56 26.97
N TYR A 30 -24.81 -4.70 26.56
CA TYR A 30 -24.02 -5.93 26.78
C TYR A 30 -23.81 -6.26 28.26
N ILE A 31 -23.45 -5.29 29.11
CA ILE A 31 -23.22 -5.54 30.55
C ILE A 31 -24.46 -6.12 31.23
N TYR A 32 -25.66 -5.69 30.81
CA TYR A 32 -26.92 -6.15 31.40
C TYR A 32 -27.51 -7.39 30.72
N SER A 33 -27.25 -7.62 29.42
CA SER A 33 -27.86 -8.73 28.66
C SER A 33 -26.91 -9.89 28.35
N GLY A 34 -25.59 -9.66 28.38
CA GLY A 34 -24.56 -10.58 27.90
C GLY A 34 -24.46 -10.67 26.37
N ILE A 35 -25.21 -9.85 25.61
CA ILE A 35 -25.25 -9.91 24.14
C ILE A 35 -24.76 -8.57 23.56
N VAL A 36 -23.79 -8.63 22.66
CA VAL A 36 -23.30 -7.47 21.89
C VAL A 36 -23.65 -7.67 20.41
N THR A 37 -24.26 -6.66 19.79
CA THR A 37 -24.60 -6.69 18.36
C THR A 37 -23.59 -5.86 17.58
N LEU A 38 -22.77 -6.52 16.78
CA LEU A 38 -21.72 -5.89 15.96
C LEU A 38 -22.18 -5.77 14.50
N THR A 39 -21.84 -4.63 13.90
CA THR A 39 -22.16 -4.24 12.52
C THR A 39 -20.94 -3.52 11.93
N GLU A 40 -20.88 -3.37 10.60
CA GLU A 40 -19.76 -2.67 9.96
C GLU A 40 -19.65 -1.20 10.38
N GLU A 41 -20.76 -0.57 10.75
CA GLU A 41 -20.84 0.83 11.14
C GLU A 41 -20.44 1.07 12.60
N ASN A 42 -20.76 0.14 13.50
CA ASN A 42 -20.52 0.32 14.94
C ASN A 42 -19.24 -0.35 15.45
N VAL A 43 -18.70 -1.35 14.75
CA VAL A 43 -17.63 -2.22 15.30
C VAL A 43 -16.38 -1.44 15.71
N GLU A 44 -16.01 -0.39 14.98
CA GLU A 44 -14.81 0.40 15.30
C GLU A 44 -14.99 1.22 16.58
N ALA A 45 -16.18 1.83 16.72
CA ALA A 45 -16.53 2.64 17.87
C ALA A 45 -16.68 1.74 19.12
N VAL A 46 -17.31 0.57 18.95
CA VAL A 46 -17.44 -0.44 20.02
C VAL A 46 -16.07 -0.99 20.41
N LEU A 47 -15.20 -1.31 19.46
CA LEU A 47 -13.83 -1.74 19.72
C LEU A 47 -13.07 -0.69 20.53
N SER A 48 -13.10 0.57 20.08
CA SER A 48 -12.43 1.69 20.77
C SER A 48 -12.95 1.89 22.19
N ALA A 49 -14.27 1.90 22.37
CA ALA A 49 -14.88 2.04 23.68
C ALA A 49 -14.60 0.83 24.59
N SER A 50 -14.63 -0.39 24.04
CA SER A 50 -14.35 -1.61 24.80
C SER A 50 -12.92 -1.65 25.31
N ASP A 51 -11.97 -1.10 24.55
CA ASP A 51 -10.57 -0.96 24.96
C ASP A 51 -10.44 0.09 26.06
N ILE A 52 -11.10 1.25 25.94
CA ILE A 52 -11.10 2.30 26.97
C ILE A 52 -11.69 1.79 28.29
N PHE A 53 -12.83 1.09 28.23
CA PHE A 53 -13.50 0.55 29.41
C PHE A 53 -12.95 -0.81 29.87
N GLN A 54 -11.93 -1.33 29.19
CA GLN A 54 -11.26 -2.59 29.52
C GLN A 54 -12.21 -3.80 29.56
N ILE A 55 -13.20 -3.83 28.65
CA ILE A 55 -14.14 -4.95 28.49
C ILE A 55 -13.55 -5.95 27.49
N VAL A 56 -12.60 -6.76 27.97
CA VAL A 56 -11.77 -7.66 27.14
C VAL A 56 -12.60 -8.61 26.27
N TRP A 57 -13.71 -9.15 26.78
CA TRP A 57 -14.57 -10.06 26.01
C TRP A 57 -15.20 -9.40 24.78
N VAL A 58 -15.68 -8.16 24.91
CA VAL A 58 -16.26 -7.43 23.76
C VAL A 58 -15.17 -7.05 22.77
N LYS A 59 -13.98 -6.68 23.27
CA LYS A 59 -12.81 -6.40 22.43
C LYS A 59 -12.47 -7.61 21.54
N GLU A 60 -12.44 -8.81 22.13
CA GLU A 60 -12.16 -10.04 21.39
C GLU A 60 -13.25 -10.36 20.35
N GLU A 61 -14.53 -10.22 20.70
CA GLU A 61 -15.63 -10.38 19.74
C GLU A 61 -15.54 -9.39 18.58
N CYS A 62 -15.11 -8.15 18.82
CA CYS A 62 -14.85 -7.17 17.78
C CYS A 62 -13.72 -7.63 16.83
N PHE A 63 -12.63 -8.19 17.37
CA PHE A 63 -11.56 -8.74 16.53
C PHE A 63 -12.02 -9.93 15.69
N GLN A 64 -12.80 -10.84 16.26
CA GLN A 64 -13.37 -11.97 15.51
C GLN A 64 -14.30 -11.48 14.40
N TYR A 65 -15.14 -10.48 14.67
CA TYR A 65 -15.98 -9.86 13.66
C TYR A 65 -15.14 -9.25 12.52
N LEU A 66 -14.10 -8.46 12.84
CA LEU A 66 -13.24 -7.82 11.85
C LEU A 66 -12.46 -8.85 11.01
N LYS A 67 -12.02 -9.95 11.64
CA LYS A 67 -11.35 -11.06 10.96
C LYS A 67 -12.27 -11.76 9.96
N ASN A 68 -13.52 -12.03 10.35
CA ASN A 68 -14.49 -12.72 9.51
C ASN A 68 -15.03 -11.86 8.36
N ASN A 69 -15.01 -10.54 8.52
CA ASN A 69 -15.52 -9.58 7.53
C ASN A 69 -14.40 -8.82 6.79
N LEU A 70 -13.17 -9.33 6.79
CA LEU A 70 -12.04 -8.72 6.08
C LEU A 70 -12.26 -8.76 4.57
N ASN A 71 -12.15 -7.60 3.92
CA ASN A 71 -12.38 -7.43 2.49
C ASN A 71 -11.46 -6.35 1.88
N ARG A 72 -11.52 -6.20 0.55
CA ARG A 72 -10.71 -5.25 -0.23
C ARG A 72 -10.85 -3.80 0.28
N ASN A 73 -12.06 -3.40 0.64
CA ASN A 73 -12.37 -2.00 0.98
C ASN A 73 -11.96 -1.66 2.42
N ASN A 74 -11.91 -2.65 3.32
CA ASN A 74 -11.63 -2.43 4.73
C ASN A 74 -10.24 -2.88 5.19
N CYS A 75 -9.47 -3.62 4.39
CA CYS A 75 -8.23 -4.26 4.86
C CYS A 75 -7.20 -3.29 5.45
N PHE A 76 -7.01 -2.11 4.85
CA PHE A 76 -6.10 -1.08 5.36
C PHE A 76 -6.59 -0.49 6.69
N ARG A 77 -7.90 -0.24 6.79
CA ARG A 77 -8.56 0.26 7.99
C ARG A 77 -8.46 -0.75 9.14
N VAL A 78 -8.74 -2.02 8.86
CA VAL A 78 -8.62 -3.12 9.83
C VAL A 78 -7.19 -3.30 10.31
N ARG A 79 -6.19 -3.22 9.42
CA ARG A 79 -4.78 -3.26 9.81
C ARG A 79 -4.44 -2.13 10.79
N LYS A 80 -4.86 -0.90 10.48
CA LYS A 80 -4.63 0.26 11.34
C LYS A 80 -5.31 0.12 12.70
N LEU A 81 -6.54 -0.40 12.74
CA LEU A 81 -7.22 -0.70 14.01
C LEU A 81 -6.47 -1.74 14.83
N ALA A 82 -5.95 -2.79 14.19
CA ALA A 82 -5.16 -3.80 14.87
C ALA A 82 -3.89 -3.19 15.50
N ASP A 83 -3.25 -2.25 14.81
CA ASP A 83 -2.08 -1.51 15.32
C ASP A 83 -2.46 -0.64 16.53
N ILE A 84 -3.54 0.14 16.43
CA ILE A 84 -4.03 1.02 17.52
C ILE A 84 -4.39 0.21 18.77
N HIS A 85 -5.11 -0.90 18.60
CA HIS A 85 -5.59 -1.72 19.72
C HIS A 85 -4.63 -2.85 20.13
N SER A 86 -3.43 -2.88 19.53
CA SER A 86 -2.34 -3.82 19.81
C SER A 86 -2.74 -5.30 19.64
N CYS A 87 -3.51 -5.63 18.60
CA CYS A 87 -3.91 -7.00 18.28
C CYS A 87 -3.02 -7.58 17.18
N ILE A 88 -1.97 -8.29 17.61
CA ILE A 88 -0.95 -8.87 16.71
C ILE A 88 -1.55 -9.89 15.74
N GLU A 89 -2.54 -10.69 16.18
CA GLU A 89 -3.17 -11.68 15.30
C GLU A 89 -3.92 -11.02 14.14
N LEU A 90 -4.77 -10.03 14.44
CA LEU A 90 -5.52 -9.30 13.42
C LEU A 90 -4.59 -8.49 12.51
N GLN A 91 -3.51 -7.93 13.05
CA GLN A 91 -2.46 -7.25 12.29
C GLN A 91 -1.84 -8.21 11.27
N ASN A 92 -1.42 -9.41 11.70
CA ASN A 92 -0.81 -10.40 10.81
C ASN A 92 -1.76 -10.87 9.70
N ILE A 93 -3.03 -11.12 10.05
CA ILE A 93 -4.04 -11.58 9.08
C ILE A 93 -4.32 -10.48 8.04
N SER A 94 -4.56 -9.25 8.50
CA SER A 94 -4.81 -8.12 7.61
C SER A 94 -3.60 -7.76 6.75
N HIS A 95 -2.39 -7.79 7.33
CA HIS A 95 -1.14 -7.58 6.59
C HIS A 95 -0.95 -8.63 5.50
N LYS A 96 -1.15 -9.91 5.83
CA LYS A 96 -1.06 -11.00 4.85
C LYS A 96 -2.08 -10.83 3.73
N TYR A 97 -3.33 -10.51 4.05
CA TYR A 97 -4.37 -10.26 3.05
C TYR A 97 -4.00 -9.13 2.09
N ILE A 98 -3.41 -8.05 2.60
CA ILE A 98 -2.93 -6.92 1.79
C ILE A 98 -1.82 -7.36 0.83
N LEU A 99 -0.84 -8.16 1.31
CA LEU A 99 0.25 -8.65 0.45
C LEU A 99 -0.23 -9.64 -0.61
N ASP A 100 -1.15 -10.54 -0.25
CA ASP A 100 -1.69 -11.56 -1.14
C ASP A 100 -2.56 -10.96 -2.27
N ASN A 101 -3.22 -9.83 -2.01
CA ASN A 101 -4.10 -9.13 -2.96
C ASN A 101 -3.54 -7.76 -3.39
N PHE A 102 -2.23 -7.55 -3.27
CA PHE A 102 -1.65 -6.21 -3.41
C PHE A 102 -1.96 -5.57 -4.76
N ASP A 103 -1.91 -6.33 -5.86
CA ASP A 103 -2.19 -5.87 -7.24
C ASP A 103 -3.56 -5.20 -7.38
N ASP A 104 -4.55 -5.79 -6.73
CA ASP A 104 -5.93 -5.34 -6.73
C ASP A 104 -6.14 -4.10 -5.85
N LEU A 105 -5.29 -3.93 -4.83
CA LEU A 105 -5.36 -2.85 -3.85
C LEU A 105 -4.62 -1.58 -4.29
N ILE A 106 -3.81 -1.64 -5.36
CA ILE A 106 -3.05 -0.48 -5.89
C ILE A 106 -3.95 0.70 -6.27
N ALA A 107 -5.17 0.41 -6.72
CA ALA A 107 -6.14 1.40 -7.14
C ALA A 107 -7.11 1.84 -6.03
N GLU A 108 -7.06 1.19 -4.87
CA GLU A 108 -7.98 1.46 -3.77
C GLU A 108 -7.58 2.70 -2.98
N GLU A 109 -8.57 3.48 -2.55
CA GLU A 109 -8.36 4.73 -1.79
C GLU A 109 -7.62 4.48 -0.48
N GLY A 110 -7.83 3.31 0.13
CA GLY A 110 -7.20 2.93 1.40
C GLY A 110 -5.67 2.90 1.36
N LEU A 111 -5.07 2.57 0.21
CA LEU A 111 -3.61 2.55 0.05
C LEU A 111 -3.02 3.96 0.10
N VAL A 112 -3.78 4.93 -0.40
CA VAL A 112 -3.33 6.31 -0.57
C VAL A 112 -3.35 7.10 0.73
N LEU A 113 -4.17 6.65 1.68
CA LEU A 113 -4.29 7.20 3.04
C LEU A 113 -3.17 6.73 3.97
N LEU A 114 -2.33 5.78 3.54
CA LEU A 114 -1.19 5.32 4.32
C LEU A 114 -0.14 6.41 4.51
N SER A 115 0.57 6.36 5.64
CA SER A 115 1.75 7.16 5.89
C SER A 115 2.94 6.69 5.05
N PHE A 116 3.98 7.54 4.98
CA PHE A 116 5.20 7.23 4.25
C PHE A 116 5.89 5.94 4.74
N GLU A 117 5.95 5.73 6.06
CA GLU A 117 6.61 4.55 6.62
C GLU A 117 5.81 3.27 6.34
N GLU A 118 4.48 3.33 6.41
CA GLU A 118 3.62 2.18 6.12
C GLU A 118 3.73 1.74 4.66
N ILE A 119 3.71 2.69 3.71
CA ILE A 119 3.84 2.33 2.29
C ILE A 119 5.24 1.86 1.94
N LYS A 120 6.27 2.43 2.55
CA LYS A 120 7.66 1.99 2.39
C LYS A 120 7.87 0.57 2.91
N GLU A 121 7.29 0.23 4.04
CA GLU A 121 7.29 -1.14 4.58
C GLU A 121 6.54 -2.10 3.64
N LEU A 122 5.36 -1.71 3.17
CA LEU A 122 4.58 -2.51 2.22
C LEU A 122 5.39 -2.80 0.95
N ILE A 123 5.98 -1.78 0.33
CA ILE A 123 6.81 -1.89 -0.88
C ILE A 123 7.97 -2.88 -0.69
N LYS A 124 8.63 -2.87 0.48
CA LYS A 124 9.70 -3.83 0.81
C LYS A 124 9.21 -5.28 0.93
N ASN A 125 7.99 -5.45 1.41
CA ASN A 125 7.41 -6.75 1.73
C ASN A 125 6.58 -7.34 0.59
N VAL A 126 6.41 -6.64 -0.54
CA VAL A 126 5.76 -7.18 -1.74
C VAL A 126 6.64 -8.28 -2.35
N GLN A 127 6.50 -9.51 -1.86
CA GLN A 127 7.24 -10.68 -2.36
C GLN A 127 6.34 -11.74 -3.01
N HIS A 128 5.04 -11.69 -2.74
CA HIS A 128 4.07 -12.72 -3.17
C HIS A 128 3.37 -12.41 -4.51
N VAL A 129 3.65 -11.24 -5.09
CA VAL A 129 3.01 -10.74 -6.32
C VAL A 129 3.69 -11.31 -7.56
N VAL A 130 2.92 -11.53 -8.65
CA VAL A 130 3.41 -12.11 -9.92
C VAL A 130 4.47 -11.23 -10.60
N LYS A 131 4.45 -9.92 -10.33
CA LYS A 131 5.50 -8.95 -10.69
C LYS A 131 5.66 -7.89 -9.59
N PRO A 132 6.40 -8.18 -8.51
CA PRO A 132 6.39 -7.36 -7.31
C PRO A 132 6.91 -5.93 -7.56
N GLU A 133 7.90 -5.79 -8.44
CA GLU A 133 8.52 -4.49 -8.76
C GLU A 133 7.59 -3.59 -9.61
N ASP A 134 6.82 -4.17 -10.54
CA ASP A 134 5.83 -3.42 -11.34
C ASP A 134 4.72 -2.87 -10.44
N SER A 135 4.27 -3.69 -9.50
CA SER A 135 3.20 -3.36 -8.56
C SER A 135 3.67 -2.38 -7.49
N ALA A 136 4.88 -2.56 -6.96
CA ALA A 136 5.52 -1.61 -6.05
C ALA A 136 5.70 -0.23 -6.72
N TYR A 137 6.13 -0.21 -7.99
CA TYR A 137 6.26 1.02 -8.76
C TYR A 137 4.91 1.74 -8.92
N LYS A 138 3.87 1.01 -9.36
CA LYS A 138 2.52 1.60 -9.51
C LYS A 138 1.97 2.13 -8.18
N ALA A 139 2.15 1.39 -7.08
CA ALA A 139 1.73 1.80 -5.75
C ALA A 139 2.45 3.08 -5.30
N ALA A 140 3.77 3.16 -5.48
CA ALA A 140 4.56 4.35 -5.14
C ALA A 140 4.09 5.59 -5.92
N ILE A 141 3.87 5.44 -7.23
CA ILE A 141 3.38 6.54 -8.07
C ILE A 141 1.96 6.97 -7.67
N ASN A 142 1.04 6.01 -7.47
CA ASN A 142 -0.34 6.33 -7.07
C ASN A 142 -0.39 7.05 -5.72
N TRP A 143 0.44 6.63 -4.77
CA TRP A 143 0.51 7.27 -3.46
C TRP A 143 1.06 8.70 -3.52
N VAL A 144 2.10 8.94 -4.33
CA VAL A 144 2.65 10.30 -4.51
C VAL A 144 1.65 11.20 -5.25
N LYS A 145 0.95 10.67 -6.27
CA LYS A 145 -0.03 11.42 -7.07
C LYS A 145 -1.16 12.06 -6.28
N HIS A 146 -1.55 11.47 -5.16
CA HIS A 146 -2.64 11.99 -4.35
C HIS A 146 -2.28 13.28 -3.59
N ASP A 147 -1.01 13.50 -3.25
CA ASP A 147 -0.56 14.72 -2.60
C ASP A 147 0.84 15.09 -3.10
N LEU A 148 0.87 15.63 -4.32
CA LEU A 148 2.11 15.97 -5.03
C LEU A 148 2.95 17.00 -4.29
N GLU A 149 2.32 17.96 -3.60
CA GLU A 149 3.05 19.04 -2.94
C GLU A 149 3.83 18.54 -1.72
N LYS A 150 3.28 17.60 -0.95
CA LYS A 150 3.94 17.08 0.27
C LYS A 150 4.71 15.78 0.04
N ARG A 151 4.36 15.00 -0.97
CA ARG A 151 4.91 13.64 -1.17
C ARG A 151 5.98 13.56 -2.26
N LYS A 152 6.21 14.62 -3.05
CA LYS A 152 7.25 14.64 -4.09
C LYS A 152 8.64 14.35 -3.55
N ASP A 153 8.97 14.87 -2.36
CA ASP A 153 10.29 14.66 -1.74
C ASP A 153 10.53 13.19 -1.32
N HIS A 154 9.46 12.45 -1.05
CA HIS A 154 9.51 11.04 -0.67
C HIS A 154 9.66 10.09 -1.87
N LEU A 155 9.37 10.56 -3.09
CA LEU A 155 9.41 9.75 -4.30
C LEU A 155 10.79 9.14 -4.54
N GLY A 156 11.86 9.93 -4.41
CA GLY A 156 13.23 9.44 -4.61
C GLY A 156 13.62 8.33 -3.62
N GLU A 157 13.13 8.40 -2.39
CA GLU A 157 13.38 7.36 -1.39
C GLU A 157 12.60 6.09 -1.70
N LEU A 158 11.32 6.19 -2.08
CA LEU A 158 10.52 5.03 -2.52
C LEU A 158 11.13 4.34 -3.73
N MET A 159 11.55 5.12 -4.73
CA MET A 159 12.20 4.60 -5.94
C MET A 159 13.52 3.88 -5.64
N SER A 160 14.27 4.32 -4.62
CA SER A 160 15.51 3.65 -4.21
C SER A 160 15.29 2.24 -3.62
N GLN A 161 14.09 1.98 -3.10
CA GLN A 161 13.74 0.67 -2.54
C GLN A 161 13.30 -0.32 -3.63
N ILE A 162 12.93 0.18 -4.82
CA ILE A 162 12.43 -0.62 -5.93
C ILE A 162 13.60 -0.95 -6.87
N ARG A 163 13.70 -2.21 -7.29
CA ARG A 163 14.69 -2.61 -8.31
C ARG A 163 14.14 -2.28 -9.69
N LEU A 164 14.23 -0.99 -10.02
CA LEU A 164 13.83 -0.43 -11.32
C LEU A 164 14.32 -1.22 -12.56
N PRO A 165 15.54 -1.84 -12.57
CA PRO A 165 15.98 -2.63 -13.72
C PRO A 165 15.14 -3.88 -14.01
N VAL A 166 14.33 -4.35 -13.04
CA VAL A 166 13.48 -5.54 -13.18
C VAL A 166 12.03 -5.17 -13.53
N VAL A 167 11.68 -3.88 -13.46
CA VAL A 167 10.37 -3.36 -13.84
C VAL A 167 10.18 -3.48 -15.35
N SER A 168 8.99 -3.88 -15.80
CA SER A 168 8.67 -4.06 -17.22
C SER A 168 9.01 -2.79 -18.04
N THR A 169 9.81 -2.95 -19.10
CA THR A 169 10.25 -1.87 -20.01
C THR A 169 9.07 -1.08 -20.58
N GLU A 170 7.96 -1.74 -20.87
CA GLU A 170 6.73 -1.13 -21.36
C GLU A 170 6.11 -0.17 -20.34
N LEU A 171 6.12 -0.52 -19.05
CA LEU A 171 5.61 0.34 -17.98
C LEU A 171 6.51 1.56 -17.80
N LEU A 172 7.83 1.37 -17.76
CA LEU A 172 8.78 2.48 -17.65
C LEU A 172 8.67 3.42 -18.86
N THR A 173 8.60 2.89 -20.08
CA THR A 173 8.54 3.72 -21.31
C THR A 173 7.21 4.48 -21.39
N ASN A 174 6.08 3.82 -21.07
CA ASN A 174 4.78 4.48 -21.06
C ASN A 174 4.69 5.55 -19.97
N HIS A 175 5.24 5.31 -18.77
CA HIS A 175 5.21 6.29 -17.69
C HIS A 175 6.21 7.45 -17.87
N ILE A 176 7.37 7.26 -18.51
CA ILE A 176 8.29 8.37 -18.85
C ILE A 176 7.66 9.32 -19.87
N VAL A 177 6.88 8.77 -20.83
CA VAL A 177 6.20 9.56 -21.86
C VAL A 177 4.92 10.20 -21.32
N ALA A 178 4.24 9.57 -20.36
CA ALA A 178 2.97 10.04 -19.83
C ALA A 178 3.06 10.90 -18.55
N GLU A 179 4.16 10.85 -17.78
CA GLU A 179 4.24 11.47 -16.43
C GLU A 179 5.32 12.56 -16.34
N PRO A 180 4.94 13.86 -16.38
CA PRO A 180 5.87 14.98 -16.20
C PRO A 180 6.57 14.99 -14.83
N LEU A 181 5.95 14.35 -13.83
CA LEU A 181 6.44 14.27 -12.44
C LEU A 181 7.82 13.61 -12.33
N LEU A 182 8.10 12.65 -13.22
CA LEU A 182 9.39 11.94 -13.27
C LEU A 182 10.44 12.71 -14.06
N THR A 183 10.02 13.64 -14.93
CA THR A 183 10.90 14.48 -15.75
C THR A 183 11.41 15.69 -14.97
N GLU A 184 10.63 16.20 -14.01
CA GLU A 184 11.00 17.35 -13.19
C GLU A 184 12.03 17.01 -12.09
N ASP A 185 11.97 15.81 -11.51
CA ASP A 185 12.97 15.38 -10.52
C ASP A 185 14.17 14.71 -11.18
N GLN A 186 15.29 15.43 -11.19
CA GLN A 186 16.55 15.00 -11.80
C GLN A 186 17.09 13.68 -11.21
N LYS A 187 16.77 13.36 -9.94
CA LYS A 187 17.19 12.09 -9.31
C LYS A 187 16.36 10.92 -9.83
N CYS A 188 15.04 11.08 -9.87
CA CYS A 188 14.12 10.07 -10.40
C CYS A 188 14.40 9.78 -11.88
N TYR A 189 14.60 10.83 -12.68
CA TYR A 189 14.97 10.70 -14.09
C TYR A 189 16.27 9.89 -14.28
N LYS A 190 17.30 10.18 -13.46
CA LYS A 190 18.57 9.44 -13.52
C LYS A 190 18.39 7.95 -13.20
N PHE A 191 17.64 7.62 -12.15
CA PHE A 191 17.37 6.22 -11.77
C PHE A 191 16.63 5.46 -12.87
N VAL A 192 15.64 6.09 -13.50
CA VAL A 192 14.86 5.49 -14.58
C VAL A 192 15.72 5.29 -15.84
N MET A 193 16.54 6.28 -16.20
CA MET A 193 17.45 6.17 -17.35
C MET A 193 18.55 5.12 -17.14
N GLU A 194 19.05 4.96 -15.92
CA GLU A 194 20.02 3.92 -15.56
C GLU A 194 19.39 2.51 -15.68
N ALA A 195 18.15 2.35 -15.20
CA ALA A 195 17.38 1.11 -15.34
C ALA A 195 17.15 0.74 -16.82
N LEU A 196 16.69 1.70 -17.65
CA LEU A 196 16.52 1.48 -19.09
C LEU A 196 17.84 1.13 -19.80
N THR A 197 18.93 1.79 -19.42
CA THR A 197 20.27 1.52 -19.98
C THR A 197 20.74 0.11 -19.63
N TYR A 198 20.45 -0.37 -18.41
CA TYR A 198 20.75 -1.74 -18.00
C TYR A 198 19.95 -2.76 -18.81
N GLN A 199 18.65 -2.56 -18.98
CA GLN A 199 17.76 -3.43 -19.75
C GLN A 199 18.15 -3.53 -21.24
N LEU A 200 18.59 -2.40 -21.83
CA LEU A 200 19.09 -2.37 -23.21
C LEU A 200 20.42 -3.13 -23.36
N LYS A 201 21.32 -3.04 -22.37
CA LYS A 201 22.59 -3.78 -22.35
C LYS A 201 22.37 -5.29 -22.17
N GLU A 202 21.41 -5.68 -21.34
CA GLU A 202 21.04 -7.07 -21.11
C GLU A 202 20.39 -7.71 -22.35
N SER A 203 19.49 -6.99 -23.02
CA SER A 203 18.91 -7.39 -24.31
C SER A 203 19.99 -7.60 -25.39
N SER A 204 21.02 -6.75 -25.39
CA SER A 204 22.17 -6.87 -26.30
C SER A 204 23.08 -8.07 -25.95
N HIS A 205 23.17 -8.45 -24.67
CA HIS A 205 23.90 -9.64 -24.21
C HIS A 205 23.15 -10.95 -24.45
N GLN A 206 21.82 -10.95 -24.46
CA GLN A 206 21.04 -12.13 -24.85
C GLN A 206 21.15 -12.41 -26.36
N LEU A 207 21.22 -11.37 -27.20
CA LEU A 207 21.48 -11.50 -28.63
C LEU A 207 22.88 -12.08 -28.94
N THR A 208 23.91 -11.78 -28.14
CA THR A 208 25.24 -12.38 -28.32
C THR A 208 25.35 -13.82 -27.82
N LYS A 209 24.53 -14.24 -26.84
CA LYS A 209 24.47 -15.64 -26.38
C LYS A 209 23.68 -16.57 -27.31
N VAL A 210 22.73 -16.05 -28.09
CA VAL A 210 21.99 -16.83 -29.11
C VAL A 210 22.80 -17.07 -30.39
N THR A 211 23.94 -16.40 -30.55
CA THR A 211 24.80 -16.55 -31.73
C THR A 211 25.98 -17.51 -31.46
N GLN A 212 25.70 -18.76 -31.07
CA GLN A 212 26.60 -19.86 -31.45
C GLN A 212 26.32 -20.22 -32.91
N PRO A 213 27.34 -20.47 -33.74
CA PRO A 213 27.16 -20.55 -35.19
C PRO A 213 26.49 -21.88 -35.56
N HIS A 214 25.18 -21.88 -35.73
CA HIS A 214 24.52 -22.83 -36.62
C HIS A 214 24.13 -22.10 -37.91
N GLU A 215 24.63 -22.65 -39.01
CA GLU A 215 24.51 -22.16 -40.37
C GLU A 215 23.07 -21.82 -40.78
N LYS A 216 22.97 -20.69 -41.50
CA LYS A 216 21.97 -20.33 -42.51
C LYS A 216 20.51 -20.18 -42.05
N CYS A 217 20.10 -18.92 -41.88
CA CYS A 217 18.85 -18.40 -42.48
C CYS A 217 18.88 -16.87 -42.52
N GLU A 218 19.06 -16.32 -43.72
CA GLU A 218 18.86 -14.89 -44.02
C GLU A 218 17.37 -14.61 -44.13
N THR A 219 16.74 -14.09 -43.06
CA THR A 219 15.56 -13.20 -43.13
C THR A 219 15.22 -12.75 -41.71
N GLY A 220 15.65 -11.55 -41.31
CA GLY A 220 15.34 -11.04 -39.96
C GLY A 220 15.95 -9.70 -39.55
N LYS A 221 16.61 -8.97 -40.45
CA LYS A 221 17.28 -7.70 -40.12
C LYS A 221 16.37 -6.48 -39.98
N ASN A 222 15.04 -6.60 -40.18
CA ASN A 222 14.15 -5.43 -40.27
C ASN A 222 13.39 -5.04 -38.99
N ILE A 223 13.47 -5.83 -37.91
CA ILE A 223 12.72 -5.55 -36.67
C ILE A 223 13.55 -4.69 -35.70
N ALA A 224 14.87 -4.92 -35.62
CA ALA A 224 15.77 -4.19 -34.74
C ALA A 224 15.95 -2.71 -35.12
N THR A 225 15.91 -2.39 -36.42
CA THR A 225 16.13 -1.02 -36.90
C THR A 225 14.95 -0.11 -36.59
N LYS A 226 13.71 -0.63 -36.55
CA LYS A 226 12.50 0.15 -36.25
C LYS A 226 12.42 0.56 -34.77
N ALA A 227 12.83 -0.32 -33.84
CA ALA A 227 12.89 0.03 -32.42
C ALA A 227 13.94 1.12 -32.15
N PHE A 228 15.11 1.04 -32.81
CA PHE A 228 16.17 2.05 -32.69
C PHE A 228 15.77 3.43 -33.20
N THR A 229 14.98 3.51 -34.29
CA THR A 229 14.54 4.80 -34.84
C THR A 229 13.46 5.47 -33.98
N CYS A 230 12.59 4.69 -33.33
CA CYS A 230 11.53 5.25 -32.49
C CYS A 230 12.10 5.92 -31.24
N VAL A 231 13.07 5.28 -30.56
CA VAL A 231 13.73 5.82 -29.36
C VAL A 231 14.60 7.04 -29.67
N LEU A 232 15.32 7.04 -30.81
CA LEU A 232 16.11 8.20 -31.24
C LEU A 232 15.26 9.38 -31.72
N SER A 233 14.06 9.13 -32.24
CA SER A 233 13.13 10.21 -32.63
C SER A 233 12.52 10.93 -31.43
N ALA A 234 12.22 10.21 -30.35
CA ALA A 234 11.73 10.79 -29.10
C ALA A 234 12.80 11.68 -28.42
N ALA A 235 14.08 11.29 -28.51
CA ALA A 235 15.19 12.06 -27.94
C ALA A 235 15.58 13.32 -28.75
N ARG A 236 15.11 13.45 -30.00
CA ARG A 236 15.44 14.61 -30.88
C ARG A 236 14.30 15.62 -31.04
N GLY A 237 13.13 15.35 -30.47
CA GLY A 237 11.93 16.19 -30.59
C GLY A 237 11.76 17.26 -29.51
N ILE A 238 12.70 17.42 -28.59
CA ILE A 238 12.65 18.45 -27.54
C ILE A 238 13.89 19.34 -27.68
N VAL A 239 13.80 20.29 -28.59
CA VAL A 239 14.60 21.53 -28.59
C VAL A 239 13.62 22.67 -28.29
#